data_AF-A0A7C3TMA6-F1
#
_entry.id   AF-A0A7C3TMA6-F1
#
_cell.length_a   1.000
_cell.length_b   1.000
_cell.length_c   1.000
_cell.angle_alpha   90.00
_cell.angle_beta   90.00
_cell.angle_gamma   90.00
#
_symmetry.space_group_name_H-M   'P 1'
#
loop_
_entity.id
_entity.type
_entity.pdbx_description
1 polymer ?
#
loop_
_entity_poly.entity_id
_entity_poly.type
_entity_poly.pdbx_seq_one_letter_code
_entity_poly.pdbx_strand_id
1 'polypeptide(L)'
;RLSAEYHLFRLAESRDAWYWISGRPERRDTGGGAGRDLGQELDLIFRWQLGRELELLVGYSHFFAGAYLGRTGGSDEDADWFFVQFTYSF
;
A
#
# COMPACT_ATOMS: atom_id res chain seq x y z
N ARG A 1 -6.98 5.05 -19.95
CA ARG A 1 -7.46 3.88 -19.19
C ARG A 1 -7.39 4.23 -17.71
N LEU A 2 -8.47 3.99 -16.99
CA LEU A 2 -8.50 4.04 -15.53
C LEU A 2 -8.54 2.60 -15.00
N SER A 3 -7.76 2.33 -13.96
CA SER A 3 -7.81 1.09 -13.19
C SER A 3 -8.01 1.45 -11.72
N ALA A 4 -8.77 0.61 -11.01
CA ALA A 4 -8.94 0.70 -9.58
C ALA A 4 -8.74 -0.68 -8.97
N GLU A 5 -7.99 -0.77 -7.87
CA GLU A 5 -7.69 -2.02 -7.17
C GLU A 5 -7.95 -1.82 -5.68
N TYR A 6 -8.46 -2.87 -5.03
CA TYR A 6 -8.71 -2.85 -3.59
C TYR A 6 -8.05 -4.06 -2.95
N HIS A 7 -7.17 -3.79 -1.98
CA HIS A 7 -6.36 -4.81 -1.32
C HIS A 7 -6.75 -4.95 0.15
N LEU A 8 -6.68 -6.19 0.64
CA LEU A 8 -6.89 -6.53 2.04
C LEU A 8 -5.61 -7.15 2.59
N PHE A 9 -4.96 -6.48 3.53
CA PHE A 9 -3.69 -6.94 4.09
C PHE A 9 -3.90 -7.58 5.46
N ARG A 10 -3.49 -8.84 5.58
CA ARG A 10 -3.51 -9.58 6.84
C ARG A 10 -2.27 -10.40 7.05
N LEU A 11 -1.82 -10.48 8.30
CA LEU A 11 -0.79 -11.43 8.69
C LEU A 11 -1.23 -12.87 8.45
N ALA A 12 -0.29 -13.75 8.12
CA ALA A 12 -0.55 -15.18 7.96
C ALA A 12 -0.97 -15.82 9.30
N GLU A 13 -0.32 -15.42 10.39
CA GLU A 13 -0.61 -15.88 11.76
C GLU A 13 -0.60 -14.69 12.73
N SER A 14 -1.25 -14.83 13.89
CA SER A 14 -1.32 -13.73 14.87
C SER A 14 0.04 -13.37 15.50
N ARG A 15 0.99 -14.31 15.52
CA ARG A 15 2.35 -14.13 16.07
C ARG A 15 3.40 -13.84 15.00
N ASP A 16 2.96 -13.66 13.76
CA ASP A 16 3.83 -13.32 12.64
C ASP A 16 4.27 -11.86 12.72
N ALA A 17 5.31 -11.49 11.97
CA ALA A 17 5.70 -10.09 11.83
C ALA A 17 5.04 -9.46 10.60
N TRP A 18 4.85 -8.15 10.65
CA TRP A 18 4.78 -7.34 9.44
C TRP A 18 6.21 -7.07 8.96
N TYR A 19 6.43 -7.07 7.65
CA TYR A 19 7.76 -7.05 7.05
C TYR A 19 7.94 -5.86 6.12
N TRP A 20 9.14 -5.28 6.15
CA TRP A 20 9.59 -4.34 5.14
C TRP A 20 9.77 -5.03 3.78
N ILE A 21 9.83 -4.25 2.70
CA ILE A 21 10.19 -4.73 1.36
C ILE A 21 11.55 -5.46 1.31
N SER A 22 12.44 -5.17 2.26
CA SER A 22 13.72 -5.89 2.43
C SER A 22 13.58 -7.29 3.02
N GLY A 23 12.38 -7.71 3.42
CA GLY A 23 12.09 -8.96 4.12
C GLY A 23 12.46 -8.95 5.60
N ARG A 24 12.94 -7.82 6.15
CA ARG A 24 13.20 -7.68 7.58
C ARG A 24 11.90 -7.41 8.35
N PRO A 25 11.69 -8.03 9.53
CA PRO A 25 10.55 -7.69 10.39
C PRO A 25 10.54 -6.19 10.71
N GLU A 26 9.41 -5.54 10.47
CA GLU A 26 9.14 -4.16 10.89
C GLU A 26 8.49 -4.15 12.27
N ARG A 27 7.29 -4.74 12.39
CA ARG A 27 6.49 -4.77 13.62
C ARG A 27 6.08 -6.19 13.94
N ARG A 28 6.21 -6.59 15.19
CA ARG A 28 5.83 -7.94 15.63
C ARG A 28 5.27 -7.89 17.04
N ASP A 29 4.04 -8.37 17.19
CA ASP A 29 3.52 -8.80 18.49
C ASP A 29 3.78 -10.30 18.68
N THR A 30 4.76 -10.63 19.52
CA THR A 30 5.10 -12.03 19.80
C THR A 30 4.03 -12.78 20.59
N GLY A 31 3.13 -12.06 21.28
CA GLY A 31 1.97 -12.62 21.98
C GLY A 31 0.75 -12.84 21.08
N GLY A 32 0.66 -12.10 19.97
CA GLY A 32 -0.40 -12.18 18.97
C GLY A 32 -1.76 -11.62 19.39
N GLY A 33 -1.80 -10.79 20.43
CA GLY A 33 -2.98 -10.04 20.86
C GLY A 33 -3.31 -8.84 19.98
N ALA A 34 -2.34 -8.34 19.20
CA ALA A 34 -2.53 -7.28 18.23
C ALA A 34 -3.49 -7.68 17.10
N GLY A 35 -3.75 -8.98 16.92
CA GLY A 35 -4.58 -9.50 15.85
C GLY A 35 -3.79 -9.65 14.54
N ARG A 36 -4.51 -9.62 13.41
CA ARG A 36 -3.92 -9.89 12.08
C ARG A 36 -4.26 -8.84 11.04
N ASP A 37 -5.03 -7.82 11.40
CA ASP A 37 -5.57 -6.83 10.49
C ASP A 37 -4.56 -5.70 10.28
N LEU A 38 -3.81 -5.75 9.18
CA LEU A 38 -2.81 -4.74 8.85
C LEU A 38 -3.46 -3.50 8.26
N GLY A 39 -4.50 -3.68 7.45
CA GLY A 39 -5.19 -2.58 6.81
C GLY A 39 -5.73 -2.96 5.45
N GLN A 40 -6.21 -1.95 4.74
CA GLN A 40 -6.83 -2.06 3.43
C GLN A 40 -6.29 -0.95 2.54
N GLU A 41 -6.27 -1.13 1.23
CA GLU A 41 -5.73 -0.11 0.33
C GLU A 41 -6.60 0.03 -0.90
N LEU A 42 -6.86 1.28 -1.31
CA LEU A 42 -7.47 1.62 -2.58
C LEU A 42 -6.42 2.26 -3.49
N ASP A 43 -6.17 1.63 -4.63
CA ASP A 43 -5.27 2.12 -5.66
C ASP A 43 -6.04 2.60 -6.88
N LEU A 44 -5.65 3.77 -7.39
CA LEU A 44 -6.16 4.35 -8.63
C LEU A 44 -5.00 4.63 -9.58
N ILE A 45 -5.03 4.03 -10.77
CA ILE A 45 -4.05 4.28 -11.83
C ILE A 45 -4.74 4.79 -13.08
N PHE A 46 -4.36 5.99 -13.51
CA PHE A 46 -4.80 6.59 -14.75
C PHE A 46 -3.66 6.67 -15.76
N ARG A 47 -3.85 6.05 -16.92
CA ARG A 47 -2.91 6.07 -18.05
C ARG A 47 -3.54 6.73 -19.26
N TRP A 48 -2.84 7.66 -19.89
CA TRP A 48 -3.31 8.36 -21.09
C TRP A 48 -2.19 8.53 -22.11
N GLN A 49 -2.43 8.00 -23.31
CA GLN A 49 -1.61 8.27 -24.48
C GLN A 49 -1.96 9.64 -25.05
N LEU A 50 -1.09 10.64 -24.83
CA LEU A 50 -1.29 12.03 -25.28
C LEU A 50 -0.96 12.22 -26.77
N GLY A 51 -0.06 11.40 -27.31
CA GLY A 51 0.36 11.41 -28.71
C GLY A 51 1.01 10.08 -29.12
N ARG A 52 1.57 9.96 -30.32
CA ARG A 52 2.26 8.72 -30.73
C ARG A 52 3.50 8.45 -29.87
N GLU A 53 4.15 9.52 -29.41
CA GLU A 53 5.42 9.48 -28.72
C GLU A 53 5.30 9.75 -27.21
N LEU A 54 4.15 10.22 -26.70
CA LEU A 54 4.01 10.70 -25.32
C LEU A 54 2.88 9.97 -24.57
N GLU A 55 3.23 9.38 -23.42
CA GLU A 55 2.32 8.78 -22.45
C GLU A 55 2.39 9.52 -21.10
N LEU A 56 1.23 9.69 -20.47
CA LEU A 56 1.05 10.16 -19.10
C LEU A 56 0.53 9.00 -18.23
N LEU A 57 1.13 8.81 -17.07
CA LEU A 57 0.68 7.90 -16.02
C LEU A 57 0.54 8.68 -14.71
N VAL A 58 -0.62 8.60 -14.07
CA VAL A 58 -0.92 9.20 -12.76
C VAL A 58 -1.37 8.08 -11.85
N GLY A 59 -0.89 8.09 -10.61
CA GLY A 59 -1.37 7.15 -9.60
C GLY A 59 -1.61 7.80 -8.25
N TYR A 60 -2.57 7.25 -7.54
CA TYR A 60 -2.92 7.60 -6.17
C TYR A 60 -3.30 6.34 -5.41
N SER A 61 -2.81 6.22 -4.18
CA SER A 61 -3.10 5.11 -3.27
C SER A 61 -3.47 5.69 -1.91
N HIS A 62 -4.50 5.11 -1.30
CA HIS A 62 -4.89 5.42 0.08
C HIS A 62 -4.95 4.13 0.89
N PHE A 63 -4.10 4.05 1.91
CA PHE A 63 -4.02 2.94 2.85
C PHE A 63 -4.78 3.28 4.13
N PHE A 64 -5.80 2.50 4.43
CA PHE A 64 -6.58 2.54 5.66
C PHE A 64 -5.90 1.68 6.73
N ALA A 65 -5.44 2.30 7.81
CA ALA A 65 -4.69 1.61 8.85
C ALA A 65 -5.56 0.60 9.62
N GLY A 66 -5.10 -0.65 9.68
CA GLY A 66 -5.78 -1.71 10.42
C GLY A 66 -5.41 -1.72 11.90
N ALA A 67 -6.19 -2.46 12.69
CA ALA A 67 -6.03 -2.49 14.15
C ALA A 67 -4.65 -3.00 14.64
N TYR A 68 -3.93 -3.76 13.82
CA TYR A 68 -2.59 -4.26 14.16
C TYR A 68 -1.58 -3.12 14.32
N LEU A 69 -1.67 -2.06 13.50
CA LEU A 69 -0.73 -0.93 13.56
C LEU A 69 -0.86 -0.17 14.89
N GLY A 70 -2.10 0.13 15.30
CA GLY A 70 -2.38 0.78 16.59
C GLY A 70 -2.03 -0.06 17.82
N ARG A 71 -1.87 -1.38 17.66
CA ARG A 71 -1.53 -2.30 18.76
C ARG A 71 -0.07 -2.73 18.82
N THR A 72 0.73 -2.41 17.80
CA THR A 72 2.15 -2.80 17.72
C THR A 72 3.12 -1.62 17.83
N GLY A 73 2.62 -0.42 18.13
CA GLY A 73 3.43 0.80 18.24
C GLY A 73 3.85 1.35 16.87
N GLY A 74 4.24 2.63 16.83
CA GLY A 74 4.45 3.38 15.58
C GLY A 74 3.21 4.16 15.16
N SER A 75 3.20 4.69 13.94
CA SER A 75 2.00 5.36 13.41
C SER A 75 0.91 4.34 13.12
N ASP A 76 -0.31 4.69 13.51
CA ASP A 76 -1.59 4.02 13.23
C ASP A 76 -2.51 4.89 12.37
N GLU A 77 -1.95 5.92 11.75
CA GLU A 77 -2.64 6.80 10.82
C GLU A 77 -2.72 6.18 9.42
N ASP A 78 -3.74 6.57 8.68
CA ASP A 78 -3.86 6.28 7.26
C ASP A 78 -2.68 6.90 6.48
N ALA A 79 -2.37 6.33 5.31
CA ALA A 79 -1.27 6.80 4.47
C ALA A 79 -1.73 7.05 3.04
N ASP A 80 -1.27 8.17 2.47
CA ASP A 80 -1.53 8.57 1.09
C ASP A 80 -0.25 8.53 0.27
N TRP A 81 -0.32 7.99 -0.95
CA TRP A 81 0.77 8.05 -1.93
C TRP A 81 0.26 8.55 -3.28
N PHE A 82 1.04 9.43 -3.92
CA PHE A 82 0.66 10.05 -5.20
C PHE A 82 1.87 10.19 -6.10
N PHE A 83 1.69 9.96 -7.41
CA PHE A 83 2.72 10.22 -8.40
C PHE A 83 2.17 10.62 -9.77
N VAL A 84 3.03 11.28 -10.55
CA VAL A 84 2.83 11.57 -11.96
C VAL A 84 4.11 11.18 -12.72
N GLN A 85 3.94 10.48 -13.84
CA GLN A 85 5.03 10.05 -14.71
C GLN A 85 4.71 10.40 -16.16
N PHE A 86 5.71 10.92 -16.87
CA PHE A 86 5.69 11.06 -18.32
C PHE A 86 6.64 10.05 -18.96
N THR A 87 6.27 9.51 -20.11
CA THR A 87 7.13 8.63 -20.90
C THR A 87 7.13 9.11 -22.34
N TYR A 88 8.33 9.41 -22.87
CA TYR A 88 8.54 9.84 -24.24
C TYR A 88 9.31 8.76 -25.02
N SER A 89 8.82 8.39 -26.21
CA SER A 89 9.45 7.41 -27.11
C SER A 89 9.93 8.11 -28.38
N PHE A 90 11.17 7.82 -28.80
CA PHE A 90 11.84 8.42 -29.97
C PHE A 90 12.05 7.41 -31.10
#